data_AF-A0A6P5Q8S7-F1
#
_entry.id   AF-A0A6P5Q8S7-F1
#
_cell.length_a   1.000
_cell.length_b   1.000
_cell.length_c   1.000
_cell.angle_alpha   90.00
_cell.angle_beta   90.00
_cell.angle_gamma   90.00
#
_symmetry.space_group_name_H-M   'P 1'
#
loop_
_entity.id
_entity.type
_entity.pdbx_description
1 polymer ?
#
loop_
_entity_poly.entity_id
_entity_poly.type
_entity_poly.pdbx_seq_one_letter_code
_entity_poly.pdbx_strand_id
1 'polypeptide(L)'
;MAASHNGHEEWVGSAYLFLESAVDKVILSEAYTDPKKKVAIYKALQTALSESGDSSDVLQILKIHCSDPQLIVQLRFCGRVLCGRFLQAYREGALRTALQRCMAPALAQEALRLQLELRAGAEQLDSWLTDEERCLNYILAQKPDRLRDEELAELEDELCKLTCDCTGQGGATQVAPAGSKSPVSSPTQEKPLPAACQTFLFHGQPVVNRPLTLQDQQTFARSVGLKWRRVGRSLQRNCRALRDPALDSLAYEYERDGLYEQAFQLLRRFMQAEGRRATLQRLVEALEENELTSLAEDLLGQAGPDGGLA
;
A
#
# COMPACT_ATOMS: atom_id res chain seq x y z
N MET A 1 12.66 -27.36 34.51
CA MET A 1 11.73 -26.31 34.06
C MET A 1 12.03 -26.06 32.59
N ALA A 2 11.11 -26.41 31.72
CA ALA A 2 11.29 -26.32 30.28
C ALA A 2 11.30 -24.84 29.84
N ALA A 3 12.27 -24.48 29.01
CA ALA A 3 12.33 -23.19 28.36
C ALA A 3 11.22 -23.13 27.31
N SER A 4 10.22 -22.27 27.53
CA SER A 4 9.21 -21.98 26.52
C SER A 4 9.85 -21.19 25.39
N HIS A 5 10.08 -21.84 24.25
CA HIS A 5 10.20 -21.17 22.97
C HIS A 5 8.91 -20.41 22.71
N ASN A 6 8.87 -19.11 22.99
CA ASN A 6 7.79 -18.25 22.53
C ASN A 6 8.20 -17.57 21.22
N GLY A 7 8.48 -18.41 20.21
CA GLY A 7 8.36 -17.98 18.82
C GLY A 7 6.88 -17.95 18.53
N HIS A 8 6.25 -16.78 18.67
CA HIS A 8 4.89 -16.60 18.14
C HIS A 8 4.99 -16.75 16.62
N GLU A 9 4.68 -17.94 16.11
CA GLU A 9 4.34 -18.09 14.70
C GLU A 9 3.17 -17.14 14.44
N GLU A 10 3.44 -16.08 13.69
CA GLU A 10 2.44 -15.10 13.33
C GLU A 10 1.45 -15.82 12.42
N TRP A 11 0.25 -16.11 12.95
CA TRP A 11 -0.80 -16.77 12.17
C TRP A 11 -1.22 -15.81 11.07
N VAL A 12 -0.90 -16.14 9.83
CA VAL A 12 -1.27 -15.32 8.67
C VAL A 12 -1.87 -16.24 7.61
N GLY A 13 -3.06 -15.88 7.15
CA GLY A 13 -3.76 -16.63 6.11
C GLY A 13 -4.46 -15.70 5.14
N SER A 14 -4.95 -16.27 4.04
CA SER A 14 -5.65 -15.52 3.00
C SER A 14 -6.91 -16.24 2.53
N ALA A 15 -7.90 -15.45 2.11
CA ALA A 15 -9.13 -15.96 1.54
C ALA A 15 -9.65 -15.01 0.47
N TYR A 16 -10.55 -15.52 -0.37
CA TYR A 16 -11.24 -14.76 -1.39
C TYR A 16 -12.72 -14.68 -1.02
N LEU A 17 -13.21 -13.44 -0.92
CA LEU A 17 -14.62 -13.14 -0.71
C LEU A 17 -15.23 -12.73 -2.06
N PHE A 18 -16.16 -13.52 -2.56
CA PHE A 18 -16.90 -13.24 -3.78
C PHE A 18 -18.17 -12.49 -3.40
N LEU A 19 -18.43 -11.37 -4.07
CA LEU A 19 -19.61 -10.55 -3.91
C LEU A 19 -20.37 -10.51 -5.22
N GLU A 20 -21.66 -10.83 -5.17
CA GLU A 20 -22.57 -10.75 -6.30
C GLU A 20 -23.84 -10.00 -5.89
N SER A 21 -24.34 -9.14 -6.76
CA SER A 21 -25.63 -8.49 -6.56
C SER A 21 -26.74 -9.40 -7.08
N ALA A 22 -27.72 -9.70 -6.23
CA ALA A 22 -28.96 -10.40 -6.62
C ALA A 22 -30.03 -9.44 -7.17
N VAL A 23 -29.70 -8.16 -7.37
CA VAL A 23 -30.59 -7.17 -7.98
C VAL A 23 -30.29 -7.10 -9.47
N ASP A 24 -31.28 -7.44 -10.30
CA ASP A 24 -31.21 -7.31 -11.74
C ASP A 24 -30.81 -5.87 -12.10
N LYS A 25 -29.78 -5.71 -12.95
CA LYS A 25 -29.16 -4.46 -13.44
C LYS A 25 -28.00 -3.87 -12.62
N VAL A 26 -27.66 -4.43 -11.45
CA VAL A 26 -26.48 -3.95 -10.70
C VAL A 26 -25.34 -4.93 -10.87
N ILE A 27 -24.42 -4.63 -11.79
CA ILE A 27 -23.20 -5.43 -12.01
C ILE A 27 -22.06 -4.79 -11.21
N LEU A 28 -21.54 -5.50 -10.21
CA LEU A 28 -20.55 -4.94 -9.28
C LEU A 28 -19.19 -4.71 -9.94
N SER A 29 -18.79 -5.59 -10.86
CA SER A 29 -17.57 -5.44 -11.66
C SER A 29 -17.59 -4.17 -12.53
N GLU A 30 -18.72 -3.90 -13.21
CA GLU A 30 -18.91 -2.68 -14.00
C GLU A 30 -18.91 -1.42 -13.12
N ALA A 31 -19.61 -1.48 -11.98
CA ALA A 31 -19.67 -0.36 -11.04
C ALA A 31 -18.28 -0.03 -10.45
N TYR A 32 -17.42 -1.04 -10.23
CA TYR A 32 -16.05 -0.84 -9.77
C TYR A 32 -15.11 -0.28 -10.84
N THR A 33 -15.48 -0.36 -12.12
CA THR A 33 -14.71 0.22 -13.23
C THR A 33 -14.89 1.74 -13.32
N ASP A 34 -16.00 2.28 -12.80
CA ASP A 34 -16.23 3.74 -12.72
C ASP A 34 -15.40 4.34 -11.58
N PRO A 35 -14.45 5.27 -11.86
CA PRO A 35 -13.53 5.78 -10.86
C PRO A 35 -14.23 6.46 -9.67
N LYS A 36 -15.38 7.10 -9.87
CA LYS A 36 -16.12 7.75 -8.77
C LYS A 36 -16.76 6.73 -7.84
N LYS A 37 -17.34 5.67 -8.42
CA LYS A 37 -17.99 4.59 -7.67
C LYS A 37 -16.97 3.66 -7.05
N LYS A 38 -15.82 3.44 -7.70
CA LYS A 38 -14.70 2.63 -7.23
C LYS A 38 -14.23 3.06 -5.84
N VAL A 39 -13.97 4.36 -5.64
CA VAL A 39 -13.57 4.93 -4.34
C VAL A 39 -14.67 4.69 -3.29
N ALA A 40 -15.93 4.92 -3.65
CA ALA A 40 -17.06 4.74 -2.74
C ALA A 40 -17.28 3.26 -2.37
N ILE A 41 -17.15 2.33 -3.32
CA ILE A 41 -17.25 0.89 -3.12
C ILE A 41 -16.09 0.40 -2.25
N TYR A 42 -14.87 0.85 -2.52
CA TYR A 42 -13.71 0.50 -1.72
C TYR A 42 -13.87 0.97 -0.26
N LYS A 43 -14.33 2.21 -0.05
CA LYS A 43 -14.66 2.73 1.29
C LYS A 43 -15.72 1.90 1.99
N ALA A 44 -16.77 1.51 1.26
CA ALA A 44 -17.84 0.68 1.78
C ALA A 44 -17.33 -0.69 2.23
N LEU A 45 -16.45 -1.31 1.43
CA LEU A 45 -15.81 -2.59 1.77
C LEU A 45 -14.96 -2.46 3.04
N GLN A 46 -14.09 -1.43 3.12
CA GLN A 46 -13.30 -1.19 4.33
C GLN A 46 -14.18 -0.97 5.55
N THR A 47 -15.21 -0.13 5.44
CA THR A 47 -16.09 0.19 6.57
C THR A 47 -16.81 -1.06 7.07
N ALA A 48 -17.37 -1.87 6.16
CA ALA A 48 -18.09 -3.09 6.54
C ALA A 48 -17.15 -4.14 7.17
N LEU A 49 -15.93 -4.29 6.66
CA LEU A 49 -14.94 -5.22 7.22
C LEU A 49 -14.45 -4.75 8.60
N SER A 50 -14.19 -3.46 8.78
CA SER A 50 -13.80 -2.86 10.07
C SER A 50 -14.93 -2.88 11.12
N GLU A 51 -16.20 -2.84 10.71
CA GLU A 51 -17.31 -3.05 11.65
C GLU A 51 -17.43 -4.51 12.11
N SER A 52 -16.98 -5.45 11.28
CA SER A 52 -16.98 -6.88 11.61
C SER A 52 -15.73 -7.35 12.36
N GLY A 53 -14.68 -6.54 12.43
CA GLY A 53 -13.42 -6.83 13.11
C GLY A 53 -12.86 -5.61 13.82
N ASP A 54 -12.64 -5.71 15.13
CA ASP A 54 -12.28 -4.60 16.05
C ASP A 54 -10.99 -3.79 15.72
N SER A 55 -10.32 -4.01 14.59
CA SER A 55 -9.19 -3.18 14.17
C SER A 55 -8.83 -3.31 12.68
N SER A 56 -8.58 -2.15 12.03
CA SER A 56 -8.23 -2.03 10.61
C SER A 56 -6.83 -2.58 10.26
N ASP A 57 -5.94 -2.72 11.25
CA ASP A 57 -4.54 -3.14 10.99
C ASP A 57 -4.42 -4.64 10.72
N VAL A 58 -5.46 -5.42 11.03
CA VAL A 58 -5.34 -6.86 11.26
C VAL A 58 -6.14 -7.71 10.25
N LEU A 59 -7.15 -7.11 9.60
CA LEU A 59 -7.82 -7.64 8.41
C LEU A 59 -7.56 -6.68 7.24
N GLN A 60 -6.77 -7.12 6.27
CA GLN A 60 -6.33 -6.27 5.16
C GLN A 60 -6.93 -6.74 3.84
N ILE A 61 -7.38 -5.80 3.01
CA ILE A 61 -7.71 -6.07 1.61
C ILE A 61 -6.40 -6.01 0.83
N LEU A 62 -6.00 -7.14 0.23
CA LEU A 62 -4.80 -7.22 -0.60
C LEU A 62 -5.06 -6.76 -2.04
N LYS A 63 -6.20 -7.18 -2.59
CA LYS A 63 -6.56 -6.96 -4.00
C LYS A 63 -8.06 -7.07 -4.19
N ILE A 64 -8.58 -6.33 -5.16
CA ILE A 64 -9.96 -6.46 -5.63
C ILE A 64 -9.91 -6.87 -7.10
N HIS A 65 -10.45 -8.03 -7.43
CA HIS A 65 -10.57 -8.52 -8.80
C HIS A 65 -11.99 -8.27 -9.31
N CYS A 66 -12.08 -7.73 -10.52
CA CYS A 66 -13.32 -7.66 -11.27
C CYS A 66 -13.48 -8.95 -12.08
N SER A 67 -14.51 -9.74 -11.81
CA SER A 67 -14.79 -10.99 -12.53
C SER A 67 -16.28 -11.05 -12.82
N ASP A 68 -16.69 -10.50 -13.95
CA ASP A 68 -18.09 -10.30 -14.35
C ASP A 68 -18.97 -11.54 -14.12
N PRO A 69 -20.08 -11.46 -13.35
CA PRO A 69 -20.69 -10.26 -12.72
C PRO A 69 -20.22 -9.94 -11.28
N GLN A 70 -19.29 -10.73 -10.75
CA GLN A 70 -18.85 -10.73 -9.38
C GLN A 70 -17.66 -9.80 -9.11
N LEU A 71 -17.57 -9.32 -7.88
CA LEU A 71 -16.39 -8.65 -7.33
C LEU A 71 -15.70 -9.62 -6.36
N ILE A 72 -14.42 -9.89 -6.56
CA ILE A 72 -13.67 -10.82 -5.70
C ILE A 72 -12.66 -10.02 -4.88
N VAL A 73 -12.80 -10.06 -3.56
CA VAL A 73 -11.95 -9.35 -2.62
C VAL A 73 -10.99 -10.35 -1.99
N GLN A 74 -9.69 -10.18 -2.25
CA GLN A 74 -8.64 -10.95 -1.60
C GLN A 74 -8.35 -10.35 -0.23
N LEU A 75 -8.56 -11.14 0.81
CA LEU A 75 -8.39 -10.77 2.21
C LEU A 75 -7.13 -11.43 2.78
N ARG A 76 -6.42 -10.69 3.63
CA ARG A 76 -5.35 -11.18 4.50
C ARG A 76 -5.81 -11.07 5.94
N PHE A 77 -5.70 -12.17 6.66
CA PHE A 77 -5.97 -12.23 8.08
C PHE A 77 -4.66 -12.36 8.84
N CYS A 78 -4.47 -11.50 9.84
CA CYS A 78 -3.37 -11.59 10.79
C CYS A 78 -3.95 -11.99 12.16
N GLY A 79 -3.63 -13.17 12.66
CA GLY A 79 -4.16 -13.67 13.93
C GLY A 79 -5.43 -14.52 13.80
N ARG A 80 -5.34 -15.71 14.40
CA ARG A 80 -6.38 -16.75 14.36
C ARG A 80 -7.72 -16.32 14.96
N VAL A 81 -7.69 -15.59 16.07
CA VAL A 81 -8.89 -15.18 16.82
C VAL A 81 -9.78 -14.26 15.98
N LEU A 82 -9.18 -13.35 15.20
CA LEU A 82 -9.93 -12.41 14.38
C LEU A 82 -10.49 -13.06 13.13
N CYS A 83 -9.76 -14.02 12.54
CA CYS A 83 -10.33 -14.84 11.47
C CYS A 83 -11.54 -15.64 11.97
N GLY A 84 -11.48 -16.20 13.19
CA GLY A 84 -12.63 -16.86 13.81
C GLY A 84 -13.84 -15.93 13.99
N ARG A 85 -13.62 -14.72 14.52
CA ARG A 85 -14.67 -13.69 14.61
C ARG A 85 -15.26 -13.30 13.26
N PHE A 86 -14.41 -13.15 12.24
CA PHE A 86 -14.85 -12.88 10.88
C PHE A 86 -15.73 -14.02 10.34
N LEU A 87 -15.33 -15.28 10.52
CA LEU A 87 -16.11 -16.45 10.11
C LEU A 87 -17.46 -16.50 10.84
N GLN A 88 -17.48 -16.15 12.13
CA GLN A 88 -18.71 -16.05 12.90
C GLN A 88 -19.63 -14.94 12.34
N ALA A 89 -19.11 -13.73 12.12
CA ALA A 89 -19.88 -12.61 11.56
C ALA A 89 -20.36 -12.89 10.12
N TYR A 90 -19.58 -13.66 9.35
CA TYR A 90 -19.95 -14.14 8.02
C TYR A 90 -21.13 -15.11 8.11
N ARG A 91 -21.02 -16.13 8.96
CA ARG A 91 -22.05 -17.16 9.16
C ARG A 91 -23.36 -16.59 9.68
N GLU A 92 -23.28 -15.64 10.60
CA GLU A 92 -24.46 -14.97 11.19
C GLU A 92 -25.11 -13.96 10.23
N GLY A 93 -24.48 -13.67 9.08
CA GLY A 93 -24.97 -12.71 8.10
C GLY A 93 -24.77 -11.24 8.52
N ALA A 94 -24.06 -10.99 9.61
CA ALA A 94 -23.71 -9.64 10.06
C ALA A 94 -22.84 -8.93 9.01
N LEU A 95 -21.82 -9.61 8.48
CA LEU A 95 -20.96 -9.05 7.41
C LEU A 95 -21.78 -8.72 6.16
N ARG A 96 -22.68 -9.62 5.75
CA ARG A 96 -23.56 -9.40 4.59
C ARG A 96 -24.42 -8.16 4.78
N THR A 97 -25.02 -8.01 5.95
CA THR A 97 -25.88 -6.87 6.29
C THR A 97 -25.09 -5.56 6.30
N ALA A 98 -23.88 -5.57 6.87
CA ALA A 98 -22.99 -4.41 6.88
C ALA A 98 -22.59 -4.01 5.45
N LEU A 99 -22.18 -4.97 4.61
CA LEU A 99 -21.84 -4.74 3.21
C LEU A 99 -23.01 -4.15 2.43
N GLN A 100 -24.22 -4.71 2.58
CA GLN A 100 -25.41 -4.19 1.91
C GLN A 100 -25.70 -2.74 2.30
N ARG A 101 -25.63 -2.43 3.60
CA ARG A 101 -25.87 -1.08 4.13
C ARG A 101 -24.82 -0.08 3.65
N CYS A 102 -23.54 -0.47 3.63
CA CYS A 102 -22.44 0.40 3.22
C CYS A 102 -22.36 0.58 1.69
N MET A 103 -22.68 -0.45 0.90
CA MET A 103 -22.59 -0.42 -0.56
C MET A 103 -23.83 0.19 -1.24
N ALA A 104 -25.01 0.10 -0.62
CA ALA A 104 -26.24 0.72 -1.15
C ALA A 104 -26.07 2.20 -1.54
N PRO A 105 -25.56 3.11 -0.67
CA PRO A 105 -25.35 4.50 -1.04
C PRO A 105 -24.25 4.68 -2.09
N ALA A 106 -23.19 3.85 -2.06
CA ALA A 106 -22.11 3.90 -3.05
C ALA A 106 -22.58 3.56 -4.48
N LEU A 107 -23.61 2.71 -4.58
CA LEU A 107 -24.23 2.28 -5.84
C LEU A 107 -25.50 3.07 -6.19
N ALA A 108 -25.84 4.10 -5.40
CA ALA A 108 -27.08 4.87 -5.49
C ALA A 108 -28.34 3.96 -5.53
N GLN A 109 -28.35 2.90 -4.72
CA GLN A 109 -29.46 1.98 -4.56
C GLN A 109 -30.16 2.22 -3.22
N GLU A 110 -31.50 2.15 -3.19
CA GLU A 110 -32.27 2.24 -1.95
C GLU A 110 -32.13 0.97 -1.09
N ALA A 111 -32.01 -0.19 -1.74
CA ALA A 111 -31.79 -1.48 -1.09
C ALA A 111 -30.94 -2.38 -1.98
N LEU A 112 -29.89 -2.97 -1.40
CA LEU A 112 -28.99 -3.88 -2.11
C LEU A 112 -29.15 -5.30 -1.56
N ARG A 113 -29.28 -6.30 -2.44
CA ARG A 113 -29.22 -7.71 -2.07
C ARG A 113 -27.90 -8.30 -2.53
N LEU A 114 -27.05 -8.69 -1.58
CA LEU A 114 -25.75 -9.28 -1.87
C LEU A 114 -25.76 -10.77 -1.56
N GLN A 115 -25.25 -11.56 -2.50
CA GLN A 115 -24.78 -12.91 -2.27
C GLN A 115 -23.28 -12.85 -2.01
N LEU A 116 -22.86 -13.61 -0.99
CA LEU A 116 -21.46 -13.73 -0.63
C LEU A 116 -21.07 -15.19 -0.76
N GLU A 117 -19.86 -15.45 -1.22
CA GLU A 117 -19.22 -16.77 -1.14
C GLU A 117 -17.80 -16.59 -0.60
N LEU A 118 -17.35 -17.51 0.24
CA LEU A 118 -16.02 -17.46 0.84
C LEU A 118 -15.20 -18.66 0.38
N ARG A 119 -14.02 -18.42 -0.21
CA ARG A 119 -13.14 -19.48 -0.69
C ARG A 119 -11.72 -19.32 -0.18
N ALA A 120 -11.06 -20.43 0.10
CA ALA A 120 -9.62 -20.49 0.40
C ALA A 120 -8.95 -21.45 -0.58
N GLY A 121 -8.28 -20.90 -1.59
CA GLY A 121 -7.76 -21.70 -2.70
C GLY A 121 -8.89 -22.33 -3.52
N ALA A 122 -8.87 -23.66 -3.67
CA ALA A 122 -9.91 -24.41 -4.38
C ALA A 122 -11.14 -24.73 -3.51
N GLU A 123 -11.06 -24.52 -2.20
CA GLU A 123 -12.08 -24.95 -1.25
C GLU A 123 -13.11 -23.84 -1.01
N GLN A 124 -14.40 -24.20 -1.08
CA GLN A 124 -15.50 -23.30 -0.72
C GLN A 124 -15.85 -23.45 0.76
N LEU A 125 -15.52 -22.43 1.54
CA LEU A 125 -15.67 -22.43 3.00
C LEU A 125 -17.14 -22.34 3.45
N ASP A 126 -18.04 -21.87 2.60
CA ASP A 126 -19.49 -21.80 2.89
C ASP A 126 -20.07 -23.14 3.36
N SER A 127 -19.57 -24.24 2.80
CA SER A 127 -20.01 -25.60 3.14
C SER A 127 -19.49 -26.11 4.49
N TRP A 128 -18.47 -25.44 5.05
CA TRP A 128 -17.75 -25.84 6.26
C TRP A 128 -17.88 -24.82 7.39
N LEU A 129 -18.77 -23.82 7.30
CA LEU A 129 -18.94 -22.76 8.32
C LEU A 129 -19.38 -23.27 9.70
N THR A 130 -19.89 -24.51 9.79
CA THR A 130 -20.18 -25.18 11.07
C THR A 130 -18.91 -25.68 11.77
N ASP A 131 -17.85 -25.93 11.01
CA ASP A 131 -16.53 -26.37 11.48
C ASP A 131 -15.51 -25.24 11.28
N GLU A 132 -15.47 -24.33 12.27
CA GLU A 132 -14.61 -23.15 12.26
C GLU A 132 -13.12 -23.52 12.19
N GLU A 133 -12.71 -24.56 12.91
CA GLU A 133 -11.34 -25.06 12.94
C GLU A 133 -10.87 -25.49 11.55
N ARG A 134 -11.73 -26.19 10.82
CA ARG A 134 -11.43 -26.59 9.45
C ARG A 134 -11.31 -25.39 8.51
N CYS A 135 -12.20 -24.41 8.62
CA CYS A 135 -12.11 -23.17 7.85
C CYS A 135 -10.79 -22.41 8.13
N LEU A 136 -10.41 -22.27 9.41
CA LEU A 136 -9.17 -21.63 9.82
C LEU A 136 -7.94 -22.33 9.24
N ASN A 137 -7.93 -23.66 9.22
CA ASN A 137 -6.82 -24.43 8.64
C ASN A 137 -6.70 -24.24 7.13
N TYR A 138 -7.82 -24.19 6.40
CA TYR A 138 -7.80 -23.88 4.97
C TYR A 138 -7.28 -22.47 4.69
N ILE A 139 -7.71 -21.47 5.47
CA ILE A 139 -7.26 -20.08 5.32
C ILE A 139 -5.76 -19.96 5.64
N LEU A 140 -5.28 -20.62 6.70
CA LEU A 140 -3.87 -20.65 7.07
C LEU A 140 -3.01 -21.34 6.00
N ALA A 141 -3.52 -22.41 5.37
CA ALA A 141 -2.81 -23.10 4.30
C ALA A 141 -2.58 -22.20 3.07
N GLN A 142 -3.45 -21.21 2.86
CA GLN A 142 -3.29 -20.19 1.82
C GLN A 142 -2.40 -19.05 2.35
N LYS A 143 -1.09 -19.17 2.12
CA LYS A 143 -0.16 -18.08 2.42
C LYS A 143 -0.42 -16.90 1.47
N PRO A 144 -0.58 -15.66 1.97
CA PRO A 144 -0.67 -14.49 1.10
C PRO A 144 0.61 -14.38 0.28
N ASP A 145 0.48 -14.56 -1.03
CA ASP A 145 1.59 -14.57 -1.99
C ASP A 145 1.98 -13.16 -2.47
N ARG A 146 1.15 -12.15 -2.13
CA ARG A 146 1.24 -10.80 -2.69
C ARG A 146 1.17 -9.73 -1.60
N LEU A 147 1.99 -8.70 -1.80
CA LEU A 147 1.85 -7.43 -1.13
C LEU A 147 0.55 -6.77 -1.59
N ARG A 148 0.05 -5.85 -0.77
CA ARG A 148 -1.14 -5.06 -1.07
C ARG A 148 -0.95 -4.28 -2.38
N ASP A 149 -1.95 -4.36 -3.27
CA ASP A 149 -1.90 -3.71 -4.58
C ASP A 149 -1.77 -2.17 -4.48
N GLU A 150 -0.94 -1.59 -5.35
CA GLU A 150 -0.72 -0.14 -5.45
C GLU A 150 -2.02 0.62 -5.73
N GLU A 151 -2.94 0.02 -6.49
CA GLU A 151 -4.29 0.54 -6.75
C GLU A 151 -5.09 0.79 -5.47
N LEU A 152 -4.94 -0.08 -4.45
CA LEU A 152 -5.63 0.10 -3.18
C LEU A 152 -4.99 1.21 -2.35
N ALA A 153 -3.67 1.40 -2.45
CA ALA A 153 -2.98 2.51 -1.79
C ALA A 153 -3.38 3.86 -2.42
N GLU A 154 -3.53 3.92 -3.74
CA GLU A 154 -4.04 5.12 -4.43
C GLU A 154 -5.48 5.46 -4.00
N LEU A 155 -6.36 4.46 -3.89
CA LEU A 155 -7.74 4.65 -3.42
C LEU A 155 -7.80 5.15 -1.97
N GLU A 156 -6.90 4.69 -1.10
CA GLU A 156 -6.79 5.21 0.27
C GLU A 156 -6.29 6.65 0.30
N ASP A 157 -5.29 6.98 -0.50
CA ASP A 157 -4.80 8.35 -0.62
C ASP A 157 -5.90 9.29 -1.13
N GLU A 158 -6.71 8.84 -2.09
CA GLU A 158 -7.90 9.57 -2.56
C GLU A 158 -8.96 9.73 -1.46
N LEU A 159 -9.23 8.68 -0.67
CA LEU A 159 -10.13 8.75 0.48
C LEU A 159 -9.62 9.70 1.56
N CYS A 160 -8.33 9.67 1.86
CA CYS A 160 -7.70 10.58 2.81
C CYS A 160 -7.83 12.03 2.36
N LYS A 161 -7.56 12.33 1.08
CA LYS A 161 -7.76 13.67 0.50
C LYS A 161 -9.21 14.14 0.66
N LEU A 162 -10.18 13.29 0.31
CA LEU A 162 -11.61 13.61 0.44
C LEU A 162 -12.06 13.82 1.90
N THR A 163 -11.44 13.10 2.85
CA THR A 163 -11.76 13.22 4.28
C THR A 163 -11.11 14.47 4.89
N CYS A 164 -9.93 14.88 4.41
CA CYS A 164 -9.25 16.09 4.87
C CYS A 164 -9.96 17.39 4.45
N ASP A 165 -10.66 17.41 3.31
CA ASP A 165 -11.43 18.57 2.85
C ASP A 165 -12.66 18.88 3.74
N CYS A 166 -13.05 17.95 4.63
CA CYS A 166 -14.26 18.08 5.45
C CYS A 166 -14.04 18.68 6.84
N THR A 167 -12.80 19.00 7.24
CA THR A 167 -12.49 19.53 8.60
C THR A 167 -12.44 21.07 8.66
N GLY A 168 -12.87 21.75 7.59
CA GLY A 168 -12.73 23.19 7.44
C GLY A 168 -14.02 23.91 7.03
N GLN A 169 -15.16 23.60 7.64
CA GLN A 169 -16.34 24.48 7.52
C GLN A 169 -17.08 24.61 8.85
N GLY A 170 -16.77 25.70 9.56
CA GLY A 170 -17.59 26.24 10.63
C GLY A 170 -17.41 27.76 10.69
N GLY A 171 -18.49 28.51 10.43
CA GLY A 171 -18.58 29.94 10.75
C GLY A 171 -18.90 30.87 9.59
N ALA A 172 -20.18 31.22 9.47
CA ALA A 172 -20.81 32.12 8.52
C ALA A 172 -20.21 33.55 8.41
N THR A 173 -20.27 34.14 7.21
CA THR A 173 -21.14 35.31 6.92
C THR A 173 -21.06 35.69 5.43
N GLN A 174 -22.25 35.92 4.85
CA GLN A 174 -22.50 36.39 3.49
C GLN A 174 -21.77 37.72 3.16
N VAL A 175 -21.50 37.95 1.88
CA VAL A 175 -22.07 39.06 1.05
C VAL A 175 -21.30 39.09 -0.28
N ALA A 176 -21.99 38.87 -1.39
CA ALA A 176 -21.54 39.27 -2.74
C ALA A 176 -21.82 40.79 -2.92
N PRO A 177 -21.12 41.56 -3.78
CA PRO A 177 -21.28 41.38 -5.23
C PRO A 177 -20.11 41.80 -6.16
N ALA A 178 -20.23 41.35 -7.42
CA ALA A 178 -19.85 41.99 -8.70
C ALA A 178 -18.40 42.48 -8.95
N GLY A 179 -17.84 42.06 -10.10
CA GLY A 179 -16.70 42.77 -10.71
C GLY A 179 -15.92 41.98 -11.75
N SER A 180 -16.39 42.01 -12.99
CA SER A 180 -15.75 41.70 -14.28
C SER A 180 -14.22 41.58 -14.35
N LYS A 181 -13.72 40.53 -15.05
CA LYS A 181 -12.95 40.62 -16.32
C LYS A 181 -12.33 39.26 -16.69
N SER A 182 -12.73 38.71 -17.83
CA SER A 182 -11.87 37.81 -18.64
C SER A 182 -10.77 38.66 -19.32
N PRO A 183 -9.63 38.08 -19.75
CA PRO A 183 -9.63 37.38 -21.04
C PRO A 183 -8.77 36.10 -21.11
N VAL A 184 -9.19 35.30 -22.09
CA VAL A 184 -8.54 34.20 -22.82
C VAL A 184 -7.05 34.43 -23.13
N SER A 185 -6.21 33.37 -23.08
CA SER A 185 -5.30 32.94 -24.18
C SER A 185 -4.47 31.68 -23.85
N SER A 186 -4.81 30.60 -24.55
CA SER A 186 -3.95 29.67 -25.31
C SER A 186 -2.93 28.71 -24.64
N PRO A 187 -2.79 27.48 -25.19
CA PRO A 187 -1.88 26.43 -24.70
C PRO A 187 -0.48 26.57 -25.32
N THR A 188 0.58 26.48 -24.51
CA THR A 188 1.96 26.53 -25.00
C THR A 188 2.62 25.15 -24.90
N GLN A 189 2.61 24.48 -26.04
CA GLN A 189 3.69 23.76 -26.74
C GLN A 189 4.97 23.37 -25.96
N GLU A 190 5.33 22.10 -26.15
CA GLU A 190 6.61 21.46 -25.89
C GLU A 190 7.86 22.34 -26.16
N LYS A 191 8.83 22.28 -25.24
CA LYS A 191 10.24 22.32 -25.59
C LYS A 191 11.08 21.50 -24.59
N PRO A 192 11.88 20.51 -25.05
CA PRO A 192 12.79 19.74 -24.20
C PRO A 192 14.00 20.60 -23.79
N LEU A 193 14.27 20.65 -22.49
CA LEU A 193 15.45 21.32 -21.91
C LEU A 193 16.67 20.36 -21.93
N PRO A 194 17.89 20.91 -22.07
CA PRO A 194 19.01 20.26 -22.76
C PRO A 194 19.70 19.15 -21.95
N ALA A 195 20.17 18.14 -22.68
CA ALA A 195 20.78 16.88 -22.23
C ALA A 195 22.16 16.99 -21.52
N ALA A 196 22.53 18.15 -20.97
CA ALA A 196 23.86 18.40 -20.41
C ALA A 196 23.99 18.16 -18.89
N CYS A 197 22.89 17.96 -18.15
CA CYS A 197 22.91 17.77 -16.68
C CYS A 197 22.45 16.38 -16.23
N GLN A 198 22.40 15.41 -17.15
CA GLN A 198 21.94 14.05 -16.83
C GLN A 198 23.09 13.09 -16.51
N THR A 199 24.32 13.56 -16.32
CA THR A 199 25.45 12.69 -15.96
C THR A 199 26.25 13.25 -14.79
N PHE A 200 26.67 12.37 -13.88
CA PHE A 200 27.60 12.67 -12.78
C PHE A 200 28.81 11.75 -12.85
N LEU A 201 29.92 12.12 -12.23
CA LEU A 201 31.14 11.32 -12.23
C LEU A 201 31.17 10.40 -11.00
N PHE A 202 31.29 9.10 -11.22
CA PHE A 202 31.56 8.10 -10.19
C PHE A 202 32.86 7.38 -10.56
N HIS A 203 33.87 7.44 -9.69
CA HIS A 203 35.23 6.92 -9.99
C HIS A 203 35.82 7.34 -11.36
N GLY A 204 35.50 8.55 -11.83
CA GLY A 204 35.96 9.07 -13.12
C GLY A 204 35.17 8.57 -14.34
N GLN A 205 34.12 7.78 -14.15
CA GLN A 205 33.19 7.35 -15.21
C GLN A 205 31.94 8.24 -15.23
N PRO A 206 31.45 8.66 -16.42
CA PRO A 206 30.20 9.41 -16.54
C PRO A 206 29.01 8.46 -16.39
N VAL A 207 28.21 8.68 -15.35
CA VAL A 207 27.04 7.87 -15.00
C VAL A 207 25.78 8.68 -15.21
N VAL A 208 24.76 8.08 -15.81
CA VAL A 208 23.47 8.76 -16.04
C VAL A 208 22.72 8.98 -14.72
N ASN A 209 22.48 10.24 -14.38
CA ASN A 209 21.67 10.66 -13.26
C ASN A 209 20.18 10.45 -13.60
N ARG A 210 19.55 9.54 -12.87
CA ARG A 210 18.11 9.26 -12.96
C ARG A 210 17.46 9.36 -11.58
N PRO A 211 16.15 9.62 -11.49
CA PRO A 211 15.40 9.40 -10.25
C PRO A 211 15.57 7.96 -9.78
N LEU A 212 15.59 7.76 -8.46
CA LEU A 212 15.65 6.42 -7.88
C LEU A 212 14.44 5.59 -8.32
N THR A 213 14.71 4.35 -8.68
CA THR A 213 13.71 3.37 -9.08
C THR A 213 13.46 2.38 -7.95
N LEU A 214 12.37 1.63 -8.04
CA LEU A 214 12.08 0.52 -7.10
C LEU A 214 13.21 -0.51 -7.07
N GLN A 215 13.89 -0.74 -8.20
CA GLN A 215 15.04 -1.64 -8.28
C GLN A 215 16.21 -1.12 -7.43
N ASP A 216 16.54 0.16 -7.56
CA ASP A 216 17.61 0.79 -6.77
C ASP A 216 17.29 0.71 -5.26
N GLN A 217 16.02 0.87 -4.90
CA GLN A 217 15.52 0.73 -3.54
C GLN A 217 15.70 -0.69 -2.98
N GLN A 218 15.34 -1.72 -3.76
CA GLN A 218 15.49 -3.12 -3.37
C GLN A 218 16.96 -3.50 -3.24
N THR A 219 17.81 -3.13 -4.20
CA THR A 219 19.24 -3.41 -4.16
C THR A 219 19.89 -2.78 -2.94
N PHE A 220 19.56 -1.52 -2.65
CA PHE A 220 20.03 -0.85 -1.44
C PHE A 220 19.61 -1.60 -0.17
N ALA A 221 18.32 -1.95 -0.06
CA ALA A 221 17.78 -2.60 1.13
C ALA A 221 18.41 -3.97 1.41
N ARG A 222 18.77 -4.73 0.36
CA ARG A 222 19.44 -6.04 0.49
C ARG A 222 20.85 -5.92 1.06
N SER A 223 21.59 -4.88 0.71
CA SER A 223 23.04 -4.83 0.92
C SER A 223 23.49 -3.84 2.00
N VAL A 224 22.69 -2.83 2.34
CA VAL A 224 23.11 -1.78 3.29
C VAL A 224 23.18 -2.27 4.75
N GLY A 225 22.35 -3.23 5.13
CA GLY A 225 22.27 -3.78 6.50
C GLY A 225 22.19 -2.69 7.58
N LEU A 226 22.91 -2.86 8.70
CA LEU A 226 22.93 -1.91 9.83
C LEU A 226 23.42 -0.50 9.47
N LYS A 227 24.09 -0.32 8.31
CA LYS A 227 24.62 0.97 7.88
C LYS A 227 23.53 1.90 7.32
N TRP A 228 22.28 1.42 7.16
CA TRP A 228 21.17 2.24 6.67
C TRP A 228 20.99 3.52 7.48
N ARG A 229 21.19 3.48 8.81
CA ARG A 229 21.11 4.66 9.67
C ARG A 229 22.18 5.70 9.35
N ARG A 230 23.39 5.26 9.01
CA ARG A 230 24.49 6.17 8.65
C ARG A 230 24.25 6.80 7.29
N VAL A 231 23.78 6.02 6.32
CA VAL A 231 23.36 6.53 5.01
C VAL A 231 22.19 7.51 5.16
N GLY A 232 21.20 7.20 5.99
CA GLY A 232 20.10 8.10 6.33
C GLY A 232 20.57 9.43 6.91
N ARG A 233 21.61 9.42 7.76
CA ARG A 233 22.25 10.63 8.30
C ARG A 233 23.03 11.43 7.26
N SER A 234 23.57 10.81 6.21
CA SER A 234 24.14 11.54 5.07
C SER A 234 23.03 12.17 4.22
N LEU A 235 21.96 11.42 3.93
CA LEU A 235 20.81 11.89 3.16
C LEU A 235 20.03 13.01 3.88
N GLN A 236 20.00 13.03 5.21
CA GLN A 236 19.32 14.06 6.00
C GLN A 236 19.84 15.49 5.72
N ARG A 237 21.12 15.64 5.30
CA ARG A 237 21.71 16.95 5.03
C ARG A 237 20.97 17.67 3.89
N ASN A 238 20.49 16.87 2.95
CA ASN A 238 19.83 17.34 1.74
C ASN A 238 18.33 17.03 1.72
N CYS A 239 17.80 16.27 2.69
CA CYS A 239 16.39 15.90 2.77
C CYS A 239 15.80 16.19 4.17
N ARG A 240 14.89 17.18 4.24
CA ARG A 240 14.26 17.57 5.51
C ARG A 240 13.36 16.50 6.12
N ALA A 241 12.79 15.61 5.30
CA ALA A 241 11.88 14.56 5.76
C ALA A 241 12.59 13.38 6.46
N LEU A 242 13.92 13.30 6.33
CA LEU A 242 14.78 12.34 7.00
C LEU A 242 15.48 12.93 8.23
N ARG A 243 15.15 14.16 8.61
CA ARG A 243 15.72 14.80 9.80
C ARG A 243 15.13 14.17 11.07
N ASP A 244 15.91 14.12 12.13
CA ASP A 244 15.45 13.61 13.42
C ASP A 244 14.13 14.28 13.85
N PRO A 245 13.13 13.53 14.35
CA PRO A 245 13.21 12.14 14.82
C PRO A 245 12.92 11.06 13.75
N ALA A 246 12.84 11.41 12.46
CA ALA A 246 12.33 10.49 11.42
C ALA A 246 13.11 9.16 11.30
N LEU A 247 14.43 9.17 11.51
CA LEU A 247 15.26 7.96 11.47
C LEU A 247 15.00 7.05 12.68
N ASP A 248 14.75 7.63 13.85
CA ASP A 248 14.43 6.89 15.06
C ASP A 248 13.00 6.35 15.03
N SER A 249 12.05 7.10 14.45
CA SER A 249 10.69 6.62 14.17
C SER A 249 10.71 5.41 13.22
N LEU A 250 11.44 5.51 12.10
CA LEU A 250 11.61 4.37 11.17
C LEU A 250 12.26 3.17 11.85
N ALA A 251 13.25 3.40 12.71
CA ALA A 251 13.89 2.33 13.44
C ALA A 251 12.92 1.62 14.40
N TYR A 252 12.06 2.37 15.10
CA TYR A 252 11.09 1.82 16.05
C TYR A 252 9.91 1.12 15.34
N GLU A 253 9.35 1.76 14.31
CA GLU A 253 8.20 1.24 13.55
C GLU A 253 8.52 -0.10 12.87
N TYR A 254 9.70 -0.20 12.26
CA TYR A 254 10.09 -1.37 11.44
C TYR A 254 11.17 -2.23 12.12
N GLU A 255 11.35 -2.13 13.45
CA GLU A 255 12.29 -2.99 14.18
C GLU A 255 11.96 -4.48 14.04
N ARG A 256 10.66 -4.79 14.04
CA ARG A 256 10.15 -6.17 13.99
C ARG A 256 10.27 -6.80 12.60
N ASP A 257 10.25 -5.99 11.55
CA ASP A 257 10.34 -6.44 10.16
C ASP A 257 11.79 -6.65 9.70
N GLY A 258 12.75 -6.13 10.47
CA GLY A 258 14.17 -6.35 10.28
C GLY A 258 14.87 -5.28 9.44
N LEU A 259 16.20 -5.44 9.31
CA LEU A 259 17.08 -4.42 8.73
C LEU A 259 16.79 -4.12 7.26
N TYR A 260 16.34 -5.13 6.52
CA TYR A 260 15.94 -4.98 5.13
C TYR A 260 14.79 -3.97 5.01
N GLU A 261 13.73 -4.16 5.81
CA GLU A 261 12.55 -3.31 5.75
C GLU A 261 12.87 -1.88 6.22
N GLN A 262 13.67 -1.73 7.28
CA GLN A 262 14.13 -0.42 7.74
C GLN A 262 14.89 0.36 6.65
N ALA A 263 15.79 -0.32 5.93
CA ALA A 263 16.53 0.26 4.82
C ALA A 263 15.62 0.59 3.62
N PHE A 264 14.66 -0.29 3.33
CA PHE A 264 13.68 -0.09 2.27
C PHE A 264 12.81 1.14 2.55
N GLN A 265 12.30 1.28 3.77
CA GLN A 265 11.45 2.40 4.19
C GLN A 265 12.22 3.72 4.26
N LEU A 266 13.51 3.71 4.60
CA LEU A 266 14.38 4.90 4.51
C LEU A 266 14.35 5.49 3.09
N LEU A 267 14.63 4.67 2.08
CA LEU A 267 14.64 5.14 0.69
C LEU A 267 13.23 5.45 0.18
N ARG A 268 12.20 4.72 0.62
CA ARG A 268 10.81 5.04 0.30
C ARG A 268 10.46 6.46 0.75
N ARG A 269 10.81 6.79 2.00
CA ARG A 269 10.56 8.11 2.60
C ARG A 269 11.37 9.19 1.89
N PHE A 270 12.62 8.90 1.50
CA PHE A 270 13.44 9.80 0.69
C PHE A 270 12.81 10.09 -0.68
N MET A 271 12.34 9.05 -1.38
CA MET A 271 11.67 9.16 -2.67
C MET A 271 10.35 9.92 -2.58
N GLN A 272 9.55 9.68 -1.55
CA GLN A 272 8.29 10.40 -1.31
C GLN A 272 8.53 11.89 -1.01
N ALA A 273 9.55 12.21 -0.22
CA ALA A 273 9.82 13.58 0.19
C ALA A 273 10.44 14.45 -0.92
N GLU A 274 11.37 13.87 -1.70
CA GLU A 274 12.11 14.61 -2.71
C GLU A 274 11.54 14.42 -4.12
N GLY A 275 10.67 13.43 -4.34
CA GLY A 275 10.06 13.12 -5.63
C GLY A 275 11.11 12.94 -6.73
N ARG A 276 11.01 13.73 -7.80
CA ARG A 276 11.98 13.72 -8.92
C ARG A 276 13.39 14.16 -8.53
N ARG A 277 13.58 14.73 -7.33
CA ARG A 277 14.88 15.14 -6.79
C ARG A 277 15.54 14.05 -5.94
N ALA A 278 14.85 12.93 -5.68
CA ALA A 278 15.47 11.72 -5.14
C ALA A 278 16.24 11.03 -6.26
N THR A 279 17.44 11.53 -6.56
CA THR A 279 18.25 11.06 -7.67
C THR A 279 19.28 10.02 -7.24
N LEU A 280 19.66 9.17 -8.20
CA LEU A 280 20.71 8.16 -8.05
C LEU A 280 22.03 8.77 -7.58
N GLN A 281 22.40 9.93 -8.13
CA GLN A 281 23.58 10.67 -7.70
C GLN A 281 23.62 10.90 -6.18
N ARG A 282 22.50 11.35 -5.59
CA ARG A 282 22.46 11.66 -4.15
C ARG A 282 22.58 10.42 -3.28
N LEU A 283 22.05 9.30 -3.76
CA LEU A 283 22.21 8.02 -3.08
C LEU A 283 23.66 7.55 -3.18
N VAL A 284 24.27 7.63 -4.36
CA VAL A 284 25.67 7.24 -4.57
C VAL A 284 26.63 8.09 -3.74
N GLU A 285 26.46 9.41 -3.73
CA GLU A 285 27.25 10.32 -2.87
C GLU A 285 27.13 9.93 -1.39
N ALA A 286 25.92 9.61 -0.92
CA ALA A 286 25.70 9.16 0.46
C ALA A 286 26.30 7.77 0.74
N LEU A 287 26.38 6.88 -0.26
CA LEU A 287 27.02 5.56 -0.13
C LEU A 287 28.54 5.68 -0.11
N GLU A 288 29.12 6.55 -0.94
CA GLU A 288 30.56 6.85 -0.96
C GLU A 288 31.03 7.42 0.38
N GLU A 289 30.27 8.36 0.95
CA GLU A 289 30.55 8.91 2.29
C GLU A 289 30.53 7.87 3.40
N ASN A 290 29.83 6.75 3.20
CA ASN A 290 29.66 5.68 4.18
C ASN A 290 30.47 4.42 3.87
N GLU A 291 31.46 4.52 2.98
CA GLU A 291 32.35 3.41 2.59
C GLU A 291 31.56 2.21 2.01
N LEU A 292 30.47 2.48 1.30
CA LEU A 292 29.61 1.51 0.62
C LEU A 292 29.75 1.59 -0.90
N THR A 293 31.00 1.72 -1.37
CA THR A 293 31.32 1.87 -2.78
C THR A 293 30.91 0.66 -3.62
N SER A 294 31.05 -0.57 -3.10
CA SER A 294 30.59 -1.78 -3.77
C SER A 294 29.08 -1.79 -4.02
N LEU A 295 28.29 -1.29 -3.05
CA LEU A 295 26.84 -1.13 -3.23
C LEU A 295 26.51 -0.03 -4.22
N ALA A 296 27.31 1.05 -4.28
CA ALA A 296 27.15 2.05 -5.32
C ALA A 296 27.43 1.46 -6.72
N GLU A 297 28.47 0.64 -6.88
CA GLU A 297 28.76 -0.07 -8.14
C GLU A 297 27.62 -1.00 -8.56
N ASP A 298 27.03 -1.75 -7.61
CA ASP A 298 25.86 -2.61 -7.84
C ASP A 298 24.65 -1.80 -8.35
N LEU A 299 24.39 -0.63 -7.75
CA LEU A 299 23.29 0.25 -8.15
C LEU A 299 23.51 0.88 -9.53
N LEU A 300 24.77 1.09 -9.91
CA LEU A 300 25.14 1.62 -11.22
C LEU A 300 25.21 0.54 -12.30
N GLY A 301 25.00 -0.73 -11.94
CA GLY A 301 25.15 -1.87 -12.86
C GLY A 301 26.59 -2.03 -13.36
N GLN A 302 27.57 -1.50 -12.62
CA GLN A 302 28.99 -1.61 -12.91
C GLN A 302 29.64 -2.79 -12.19
N ALA A 303 28.90 -3.48 -11.32
CA ALA A 303 29.32 -4.75 -10.75
C ALA A 303 29.49 -5.81 -11.85
N GLY A 304 30.73 -6.01 -12.27
CA GLY A 304 31.09 -7.12 -13.14
C GLY A 304 30.76 -8.46 -12.45
N PRO A 305 30.37 -9.51 -13.20
CA PRO A 305 30.03 -10.81 -12.63
C PRO A 305 31.23 -11.61 -12.05
N ASP A 306 32.38 -10.97 -11.81
CA ASP A 306 33.57 -11.59 -11.25
C ASP A 306 34.25 -10.62 -10.28
N GLY A 307 34.18 -10.87 -8.97
CA GLY A 307 34.87 -10.00 -8.02
C GLY A 307 34.61 -10.18 -6.53
N GLY A 308 34.64 -11.41 -6.00
CA GLY A 308 35.10 -11.65 -4.63
C GLY A 308 34.09 -11.47 -3.50
N LEU A 309 33.70 -12.60 -2.92
CA LEU A 309 33.20 -12.71 -1.55
C LEU A 309 34.08 -11.93 -0.56
N ALA A 310 33.46 -11.02 0.20
CA ALA A 310 33.88 -10.62 1.54
C ALA A 310 32.66 -10.17 2.34
#